data_AF-A0A3D0PFI0-F1
#
_entry.id   AF-A0A3D0PFI0-F1
#
_cell.length_a   1.000
_cell.length_b   1.000
_cell.length_c   1.000
_cell.angle_alpha   90.00
_cell.angle_beta   90.00
_cell.angle_gamma   90.00
#
_symmetry.space_group_name_H-M   'P 1'
#
loop_
_entity.id
_entity.type
_entity.pdbx_description
1 polymer ?
#
loop_
_entity_poly.entity_id
_entity_poly.type
_entity_poly.pdbx_seq_one_letter_code
_entity_poly.pdbx_strand_id
1 'polypeptide(L)'
;LALPVGVACGLIGALFSYLLLTFTRKVAPLAVRYPLPMGLLLGVGMLLMALGNPRVLGEGSAVLHDIINNAGEVPLWSGLAVIAERVLGPILVLGSGIPGGLIDPALAFGGVTGAVVMPWFSGHTGLIGMICGMAGGLAGATQLPIFAALFTLKLTGALDCVPGLLVTSAMAAYISRWLQPKPIYHALTEIFLGKDDLPEEPELPKA
;
A
#
# COMPACT_ATOMS: atom_id res chain seq x y z
N LEU A 1 15.93 -10.09 10.60
CA LEU A 1 15.64 -10.15 9.14
C LEU A 1 14.42 -9.33 8.74
N ALA A 2 13.36 -9.29 9.55
CA ALA A 2 12.13 -8.54 9.29
C ALA A 2 12.32 -7.00 9.31
N LEU A 3 13.26 -6.47 10.10
CA LEU A 3 13.41 -5.03 10.32
C LEU A 3 13.69 -4.20 9.05
N PRO A 4 14.65 -4.55 8.17
CA PRO A 4 14.91 -3.78 6.94
C PRO A 4 13.69 -3.72 6.02
N VAL A 5 12.95 -4.84 5.93
CA VAL A 5 11.70 -4.91 5.17
C VAL A 5 10.65 -3.98 5.78
N GLY A 6 10.49 -4.00 7.11
CA GLY A 6 9.59 -3.07 7.82
C GLY A 6 9.95 -1.61 7.59
N VAL A 7 11.24 -1.26 7.57
CA VAL A 7 11.70 0.10 7.28
C VAL A 7 11.36 0.52 5.86
N ALA A 8 11.71 -0.30 4.87
CA ALA A 8 11.45 0.00 3.46
C ALA A 8 9.94 0.11 3.18
N CYS A 9 9.14 -0.85 3.67
CA CYS A 9 7.69 -0.84 3.52
C CYS A 9 7.04 0.34 4.26
N GLY A 10 7.56 0.73 5.43
CA GLY A 10 7.10 1.91 6.17
C GLY A 10 7.30 3.19 5.37
N LEU A 11 8.48 3.40 4.78
CA LEU A 11 8.76 4.57 3.95
C LEU A 11 7.89 4.63 2.70
N ILE A 12 7.76 3.51 1.98
CA ILE A 12 6.94 3.43 0.76
C ILE A 12 5.45 3.60 1.10
N GLY A 13 4.96 2.96 2.16
CA GLY A 13 3.58 3.09 2.62
C GLY A 13 3.25 4.51 3.10
N ALA A 14 4.18 5.17 3.78
CA ALA A 14 4.03 6.57 4.18
C ALA A 14 3.95 7.49 2.96
N LEU A 15 4.85 7.30 1.99
CA LEU A 15 4.86 8.05 0.74
C LEU A 15 3.55 7.84 -0.02
N PHE A 16 3.07 6.61 -0.12
CA PHE A 16 1.78 6.28 -0.72
C PHE A 16 0.64 7.03 -0.05
N SER A 17 0.53 6.96 1.28
CA SER A 17 -0.52 7.64 2.04
C SER A 17 -0.44 9.16 1.89
N TYR A 18 0.77 9.74 1.96
CA TYR A 18 1.01 11.17 1.78
C TYR A 18 0.62 11.67 0.38
N LEU A 19 1.06 10.97 -0.66
CA LEU A 19 0.77 11.34 -2.04
C LEU A 19 -0.71 11.16 -2.34
N LEU A 20 -1.31 10.06 -1.90
CA LEU A 20 -2.75 9.82 -2.06
C LEU A 20 -3.54 10.96 -1.45
N LEU A 21 -3.32 11.29 -0.17
CA LEU A 21 -4.07 12.33 0.53
C LEU A 21 -3.87 13.72 -0.09
N THR A 22 -2.64 14.04 -0.49
CA THR A 22 -2.33 15.33 -1.14
C THR A 22 -3.00 15.43 -2.50
N PHE A 23 -3.00 14.34 -3.28
CA PHE A 23 -3.65 14.27 -4.58
C PHE A 23 -5.18 14.34 -4.42
N THR A 24 -5.76 13.59 -3.49
CA THR A 24 -7.20 13.61 -3.20
C THR A 24 -7.68 15.03 -2.87
N ARG A 25 -6.97 15.75 -2.01
CA ARG A 25 -7.34 17.13 -1.64
C ARG A 25 -7.39 18.09 -2.83
N LYS A 26 -6.52 17.89 -3.83
CA LYS A 26 -6.45 18.75 -5.02
C LYS A 26 -7.41 18.32 -6.13
N VAL A 27 -7.54 17.02 -6.33
CA VAL A 27 -8.21 16.45 -7.51
C VAL A 27 -9.66 16.09 -7.24
N ALA A 28 -10.02 15.62 -6.04
CA ALA A 28 -11.41 15.32 -5.69
C ALA A 28 -12.39 16.49 -5.95
N PRO A 29 -12.13 17.75 -5.50
CA PRO A 29 -13.07 18.85 -5.78
C PRO A 29 -13.18 19.17 -7.28
N LEU A 30 -12.10 18.95 -8.03
CA LEU A 30 -12.07 19.19 -9.47
C LEU A 30 -12.78 18.08 -10.25
N ALA A 31 -12.66 16.83 -9.80
CA ALA A 31 -13.36 15.67 -10.34
C ALA A 31 -14.89 15.78 -10.14
N VAL A 32 -15.33 16.29 -8.99
CA VAL A 32 -16.75 16.58 -8.75
C VAL A 32 -17.25 17.71 -9.64
N ARG A 33 -16.44 18.74 -9.88
CA ARG A 33 -16.82 19.90 -10.72
C ARG A 33 -16.84 19.58 -12.22
N TYR A 34 -15.93 18.72 -12.69
CA TYR A 34 -15.79 18.39 -14.11
C TYR A 34 -15.67 16.87 -14.34
N PRO A 35 -16.77 16.10 -14.14
CA PRO A 35 -16.70 14.64 -14.12
C PRO A 35 -16.31 14.04 -15.47
N LEU A 36 -16.83 14.56 -16.58
CA LEU A 36 -16.55 14.07 -17.94
C LEU A 36 -15.08 14.24 -18.37
N PRO A 37 -14.50 15.46 -18.37
CA PRO A 37 -13.11 15.63 -18.80
C PRO A 37 -12.12 14.99 -17.82
N MET A 38 -12.42 14.93 -16.52
CA MET A 38 -11.58 14.21 -15.56
C MET A 38 -11.62 12.70 -15.79
N GLY A 39 -12.80 12.12 -16.01
CA GLY A 39 -12.92 10.70 -16.37
C GLY A 39 -12.15 10.36 -17.64
N LEU A 40 -12.23 11.22 -18.66
CA LEU A 40 -11.45 11.05 -19.90
C LEU A 40 -9.94 11.15 -19.65
N LEU A 41 -9.49 12.15 -18.89
CA LEU A 41 -8.08 12.36 -18.58
C LEU A 41 -7.50 11.19 -17.77
N LEU A 42 -8.25 10.68 -16.79
CA LEU A 42 -7.85 9.50 -16.01
C LEU A 42 -7.84 8.24 -16.87
N GLY A 43 -8.85 8.03 -17.72
CA GLY A 43 -8.90 6.90 -18.64
C GLY A 43 -7.71 6.90 -19.60
N VAL A 44 -7.38 8.06 -20.18
CA VAL A 44 -6.19 8.22 -21.03
C VAL A 44 -4.90 8.01 -20.22
N GLY A 45 -4.81 8.53 -19.01
CA GLY A 45 -3.66 8.32 -18.12
C GLY A 45 -3.42 6.84 -17.81
N MET A 46 -4.47 6.11 -17.44
CA MET A 46 -4.41 4.68 -17.15
C MET A 46 -4.09 3.87 -18.42
N LEU A 47 -4.62 4.27 -19.58
CA LEU A 47 -4.28 3.66 -20.87
C LEU A 47 -2.79 3.85 -21.21
N LEU A 48 -2.26 5.07 -21.04
CA LEU A 48 -0.84 5.34 -21.28
C LEU A 48 0.07 4.52 -20.36
N MET A 49 -0.30 4.38 -19.09
CA MET A 49 0.43 3.47 -18.18
C MET A 49 0.36 2.02 -18.64
N ALA A 50 -0.82 1.56 -19.09
CA ALA A 50 -1.02 0.21 -19.59
C ALA A 50 -0.23 -0.10 -20.87
N LEU A 51 -0.05 0.89 -21.75
CA LEU A 51 0.77 0.75 -22.96
C LEU A 51 2.26 0.60 -22.64
N GLY A 52 2.74 1.26 -21.58
CA GLY A 52 4.12 1.10 -21.11
C GLY A 52 4.36 -0.24 -20.42
N ASN A 53 3.42 -0.65 -19.55
CA ASN A 53 3.43 -1.95 -18.92
C ASN A 53 1.99 -2.44 -18.68
N PRO A 54 1.53 -3.46 -19.41
CA PRO A 54 0.15 -3.97 -19.27
C PRO A 54 -0.17 -4.45 -17.86
N ARG A 55 0.87 -4.79 -17.07
CA ARG A 55 0.71 -5.24 -15.69
C ARG A 55 0.06 -4.18 -14.82
N VAL A 56 0.18 -2.88 -15.13
CA VAL A 56 -0.40 -1.77 -14.34
C VAL A 56 -1.89 -1.94 -14.09
N LEU A 57 -2.64 -2.43 -15.09
CA LEU A 57 -4.08 -2.66 -14.97
C LEU A 57 -4.44 -3.99 -14.29
N GLY A 58 -3.46 -4.87 -14.11
CA GLY A 58 -3.65 -6.20 -13.52
C GLY A 58 -3.79 -6.16 -12.00
N GLU A 59 -4.43 -7.20 -11.47
CA GLU A 59 -4.62 -7.37 -10.02
C GLU A 59 -3.30 -7.47 -9.25
N GLY A 60 -3.29 -7.00 -8.01
CA GLY A 60 -2.14 -7.15 -7.11
C GLY A 60 -1.77 -8.62 -6.84
N SER A 61 -2.77 -9.50 -6.83
CA SER A 61 -2.61 -10.95 -6.69
C SER A 61 -1.73 -11.56 -7.77
N ALA A 62 -1.87 -11.12 -9.02
CA ALA A 62 -1.08 -11.60 -10.15
C ALA A 62 0.42 -11.29 -9.97
N VAL A 63 0.74 -10.11 -9.43
CA VAL A 63 2.13 -9.75 -9.09
C VAL A 63 2.69 -10.70 -8.03
N LEU A 64 1.92 -10.99 -6.98
CA LEU A 64 2.38 -11.88 -5.92
C LEU A 64 2.55 -13.32 -6.43
N HIS A 65 1.62 -13.82 -7.25
CA HIS A 65 1.74 -15.13 -7.90
C HIS A 65 2.95 -15.23 -8.82
N ASP A 66 3.26 -14.18 -9.58
CA ASP A 66 4.48 -14.13 -10.40
C ASP A 66 5.74 -14.31 -9.54
N ILE A 67 5.79 -13.66 -8.37
CA ILE A 67 6.94 -13.81 -7.47
C ILE A 67 6.99 -15.24 -6.90
N ILE A 68 5.85 -15.86 -6.58
CA ILE A 68 5.79 -17.26 -6.13
C ILE A 68 6.32 -18.20 -7.22
N ASN A 69 5.87 -18.01 -8.47
CA ASN A 69 6.26 -18.81 -9.62
C ASN A 69 7.76 -18.67 -9.95
N ASN A 70 8.35 -17.51 -9.67
CA ASN A 70 9.79 -17.25 -9.81
C ASN A 70 10.57 -17.55 -8.52
N ALA A 71 10.06 -18.40 -7.62
CA ALA A 71 10.72 -18.82 -6.38
C ALA A 71 11.15 -17.67 -5.44
N GLY A 72 10.49 -16.51 -5.51
CA GLY A 72 10.83 -15.33 -4.73
C GLY A 72 11.82 -14.38 -5.39
N GLU A 73 12.29 -14.68 -6.59
CA GLU A 73 13.26 -13.84 -7.29
C GLU A 73 12.57 -12.66 -7.99
N VAL A 74 13.01 -11.45 -7.63
CA VAL A 74 12.54 -10.21 -8.24
C VAL A 74 13.75 -9.36 -8.59
N PRO A 75 14.05 -9.15 -9.89
CA PRO A 75 15.09 -8.22 -10.29
C PRO A 75 14.79 -6.81 -9.76
N LEU A 76 15.82 -6.11 -9.29
CA LEU A 76 15.67 -4.80 -8.63
C LEU A 76 14.89 -3.80 -9.50
N TRP A 77 15.23 -3.69 -10.80
CA TRP A 77 14.58 -2.76 -11.72
C TRP A 77 13.14 -3.10 -12.03
N SER A 78 12.80 -4.38 -12.23
CA SER A 78 11.40 -4.77 -12.37
C SER A 78 10.62 -4.56 -11.07
N GLY A 79 11.23 -4.82 -9.92
CA GLY A 79 10.61 -4.60 -8.61
C GLY A 79 10.28 -3.12 -8.37
N LEU A 80 11.22 -2.21 -8.64
CA LEU A 80 10.98 -0.77 -8.53
C LEU A 80 9.92 -0.27 -9.50
N ALA A 81 9.91 -0.76 -10.74
CA ALA A 81 8.86 -0.42 -11.71
C ALA A 81 7.48 -0.84 -11.18
N VAL A 82 7.33 -2.09 -10.72
CA VAL A 82 6.06 -2.58 -10.17
C VAL A 82 5.64 -1.80 -8.92
N ILE A 83 6.57 -1.48 -8.01
CA ILE A 83 6.26 -0.64 -6.83
C ILE A 83 5.74 0.73 -7.27
N ALA A 84 6.42 1.39 -8.21
CA ALA A 84 6.01 2.70 -8.71
C ALA A 84 4.60 2.63 -9.32
N GLU A 85 4.31 1.61 -10.13
CA GLU A 85 3.00 1.39 -10.72
C GLU A 85 1.90 1.14 -9.67
N ARG A 86 2.18 0.27 -8.68
CA ARG A 86 1.24 -0.05 -7.59
C ARG A 86 1.02 1.12 -6.63
N VAL A 87 1.90 2.11 -6.60
CA VAL A 87 1.73 3.34 -5.84
C VAL A 87 0.97 4.37 -6.68
N LEU A 88 1.43 4.65 -7.90
CA LEU A 88 0.88 5.73 -8.74
C LEU A 88 -0.52 5.41 -9.28
N GLY A 89 -0.78 4.18 -9.73
CA GLY A 89 -2.08 3.80 -10.29
C GLY A 89 -3.25 4.05 -9.34
N PRO A 90 -3.22 3.51 -8.10
CA PRO A 90 -4.26 3.79 -7.11
C PRO A 90 -4.32 5.25 -6.70
N ILE A 91 -3.20 6.00 -6.67
CA ILE A 91 -3.23 7.44 -6.40
C ILE A 91 -4.07 8.18 -7.44
N LEU A 92 -3.88 7.86 -8.73
CA LEU A 92 -4.64 8.48 -9.80
C LEU A 92 -6.12 8.16 -9.72
N VAL A 93 -6.47 6.89 -9.47
CA VAL A 93 -7.87 6.43 -9.42
C VAL A 93 -8.56 6.87 -8.12
N LEU A 94 -8.05 6.41 -6.97
CA LEU A 94 -8.66 6.64 -5.66
C LEU A 94 -8.63 8.13 -5.30
N GLY A 95 -7.54 8.83 -5.63
CA GLY A 95 -7.43 10.24 -5.35
C GLY A 95 -8.32 11.12 -6.23
N SER A 96 -8.89 10.58 -7.30
CA SER A 96 -9.92 11.26 -8.08
C SER A 96 -11.34 11.04 -7.53
N GLY A 97 -11.48 10.33 -6.41
CA GLY A 97 -12.78 10.01 -5.80
C GLY A 97 -13.51 8.82 -6.45
N ILE A 98 -12.83 8.07 -7.32
CA ILE A 98 -13.39 6.83 -7.89
C ILE A 98 -13.39 5.76 -6.78
N PRO A 99 -14.52 5.08 -6.53
CA PRO A 99 -14.58 4.05 -5.49
C PRO A 99 -13.63 2.89 -5.82
N GLY A 100 -12.82 2.49 -4.85
CA GLY A 100 -11.87 1.40 -5.01
C GLY A 100 -11.15 1.04 -3.70
N GLY A 101 -10.38 -0.06 -3.73
CA GLY A 101 -9.64 -0.56 -2.58
C GLY A 101 -8.17 -0.15 -2.58
N LEU A 102 -7.63 0.16 -1.40
CA LEU A 102 -6.20 0.42 -1.18
C LEU A 102 -5.42 -0.78 -0.61
N ILE A 103 -6.12 -1.85 -0.21
CA ILE A 103 -5.53 -3.04 0.43
C ILE A 103 -4.70 -3.83 -0.58
N ASP A 104 -5.27 -4.16 -1.74
CA ASP A 104 -4.60 -4.90 -2.81
C ASP A 104 -3.31 -4.24 -3.30
N PRO A 105 -3.29 -2.94 -3.67
CA PRO A 105 -2.04 -2.31 -4.08
C PRO A 105 -1.03 -2.26 -2.95
N ALA A 106 -1.47 -2.08 -1.69
CA ALA A 106 -0.58 -2.07 -0.53
C ALA A 106 0.09 -3.42 -0.27
N LEU A 107 -0.64 -4.52 -0.45
CA LEU A 107 -0.08 -5.87 -0.39
C LEU A 107 0.89 -6.13 -1.53
N ALA A 108 0.54 -5.70 -2.75
CA ALA A 108 1.36 -5.92 -3.94
C ALA A 108 2.70 -5.16 -3.87
N PHE A 109 2.69 -3.83 -3.64
CA PHE A 109 3.94 -3.09 -3.52
C PHE A 109 4.74 -3.55 -2.29
N GLY A 110 4.04 -3.90 -1.20
CA GLY A 110 4.67 -4.43 0.01
C GLY A 110 5.39 -5.75 -0.25
N GLY A 111 4.71 -6.70 -0.88
CA GLY A 111 5.27 -8.01 -1.22
C GLY A 111 6.47 -7.90 -2.16
N VAL A 112 6.39 -7.05 -3.19
CA VAL A 112 7.53 -6.78 -4.08
C VAL A 112 8.70 -6.16 -3.31
N THR A 113 8.42 -5.18 -2.44
CA THR A 113 9.45 -4.54 -1.61
C THR A 113 10.15 -5.57 -0.74
N GLY A 114 9.39 -6.43 -0.06
CA GLY A 114 9.94 -7.47 0.79
C GLY A 114 10.75 -8.52 0.02
N ALA A 115 10.27 -8.94 -1.15
CA ALA A 115 10.97 -9.89 -2.02
C ALA A 115 12.31 -9.33 -2.53
N VAL A 116 12.37 -8.03 -2.80
CA VAL A 116 13.61 -7.35 -3.23
C VAL A 116 14.55 -7.10 -2.05
N VAL A 117 14.05 -6.63 -0.90
CA VAL A 117 14.89 -6.19 0.22
C VAL A 117 15.45 -7.37 1.02
N MET A 118 14.66 -8.40 1.28
CA MET A 118 15.04 -9.50 2.18
C MET A 118 16.31 -10.25 1.75
N PRO A 119 16.52 -10.60 0.46
CA PRO A 119 17.72 -11.34 0.03
C PRO A 119 19.02 -10.59 0.32
N TRP A 120 19.01 -9.25 0.30
CA TRP A 120 20.19 -8.41 0.48
C TRP A 120 20.74 -8.45 1.90
N PHE A 121 19.89 -8.73 2.90
CA PHE A 121 20.27 -8.71 4.32
C PHE A 121 20.41 -10.10 4.93
N SER A 122 19.83 -11.12 4.30
CA SER A 122 19.64 -12.42 4.94
C SER A 122 20.19 -13.58 4.14
N GLY A 123 20.38 -13.44 2.82
CA GLY A 123 20.62 -14.57 1.94
C GLY A 123 19.48 -15.61 1.92
N HIS A 124 18.32 -15.31 2.53
CA HIS A 124 17.13 -16.16 2.53
C HIS A 124 16.25 -15.88 1.31
N THR A 125 15.29 -16.77 1.06
CA THR A 125 14.37 -16.71 -0.08
C THR A 125 13.52 -15.45 -0.07
N GLY A 126 13.35 -14.85 -1.26
CA GLY A 126 12.48 -13.68 -1.45
C GLY A 126 11.01 -13.96 -1.13
N LEU A 127 10.59 -15.22 -0.99
CA LEU A 127 9.24 -15.60 -0.55
C LEU A 127 8.94 -15.19 0.89
N ILE A 128 9.87 -15.42 1.83
CA ILE A 128 9.69 -14.97 3.22
C ILE A 128 9.70 -13.44 3.26
N GLY A 129 10.56 -12.83 2.44
CA GLY A 129 10.59 -11.40 2.20
C GLY A 129 9.23 -10.87 1.76
N MET A 130 8.62 -11.48 0.74
CA MET A 130 7.30 -11.12 0.23
C MET A 130 6.24 -11.17 1.32
N ILE A 131 6.15 -12.27 2.06
CA ILE A 131 5.14 -12.45 3.11
C ILE A 131 5.28 -11.36 4.20
N CYS A 132 6.51 -11.09 4.65
CA CYS A 132 6.80 -9.99 5.56
C CYS A 132 6.47 -8.62 4.95
N GLY A 133 6.79 -8.44 3.67
CA GLY A 133 6.56 -7.21 2.93
C GLY A 133 5.09 -6.92 2.70
N MET A 134 4.24 -7.93 2.49
CA MET A 134 2.79 -7.78 2.38
C MET A 134 2.22 -7.15 3.67
N ALA A 135 2.56 -7.71 4.84
CA ALA A 135 2.14 -7.15 6.11
C ALA A 135 2.73 -5.75 6.35
N GLY A 136 4.00 -5.54 6.02
CA GLY A 136 4.67 -4.26 6.13
C GLY A 136 4.04 -3.17 5.24
N GLY A 137 3.76 -3.47 3.98
CA GLY A 137 3.20 -2.52 3.01
C GLY A 137 1.78 -2.10 3.39
N LEU A 138 0.94 -3.06 3.77
CA LEU A 138 -0.40 -2.80 4.27
C LEU A 138 -0.37 -1.99 5.57
N ALA A 139 0.49 -2.35 6.54
CA ALA A 139 0.64 -1.60 7.78
C ALA A 139 1.23 -0.20 7.57
N GLY A 140 2.16 -0.04 6.63
CA GLY A 140 2.73 1.25 6.27
C GLY A 140 1.71 2.19 5.64
N ALA A 141 0.82 1.67 4.77
CA ALA A 141 -0.24 2.48 4.17
C ALA A 141 -1.37 2.82 5.17
N THR A 142 -1.78 1.85 5.98
CA THR A 142 -3.00 1.96 6.82
C THR A 142 -2.74 2.35 8.27
N GLN A 143 -1.52 2.13 8.76
CA GLN A 143 -1.13 2.29 10.17
C GLN A 143 -1.86 1.35 11.14
N LEU A 144 -2.34 0.21 10.63
CA LEU A 144 -3.02 -0.85 11.39
C LEU A 144 -2.16 -2.12 11.44
N PRO A 145 -1.13 -2.19 12.32
CA PRO A 145 -0.13 -3.25 12.28
C PRO A 145 -0.68 -4.65 12.64
N ILE A 146 -1.61 -4.73 13.61
CA ILE A 146 -2.23 -6.01 14.01
C ILE A 146 -3.12 -6.54 12.88
N PHE A 147 -3.97 -5.68 12.31
CA PHE A 147 -4.81 -6.04 11.17
C PHE A 147 -3.96 -6.52 9.99
N ALA A 148 -2.92 -5.76 9.62
CA ALA A 148 -2.08 -6.11 8.48
C ALA A 148 -1.36 -7.46 8.66
N ALA A 149 -0.85 -7.74 9.86
CA ALA A 149 -0.20 -9.01 10.17
C ALA A 149 -1.21 -10.18 10.11
N LEU A 150 -2.37 -10.04 10.75
CA LEU A 150 -3.40 -11.09 10.76
C LEU A 150 -4.01 -11.32 9.38
N PHE A 151 -4.23 -10.26 8.60
CA PHE A 151 -4.73 -10.35 7.24
C PHE A 151 -3.74 -11.10 6.35
N THR A 152 -2.46 -10.74 6.43
CA THR A 152 -1.40 -11.43 5.68
C THR A 152 -1.25 -12.89 6.11
N LEU A 153 -1.33 -13.17 7.42
CA LEU A 153 -1.34 -14.54 7.94
C LEU A 153 -2.52 -15.33 7.37
N LYS A 154 -3.71 -14.72 7.30
CA LYS A 154 -4.91 -15.39 6.79
C LYS A 154 -4.80 -15.72 5.30
N LEU A 155 -4.19 -14.83 4.50
CA LEU A 155 -3.97 -15.05 3.07
C LEU A 155 -2.90 -16.11 2.78
N THR A 156 -1.83 -16.12 3.57
CA THR A 156 -0.65 -16.96 3.28
C THR A 156 -0.65 -18.29 4.03
N GLY A 157 -1.35 -18.38 5.16
CA GLY A 157 -1.32 -19.54 6.05
C GLY A 157 0.03 -19.77 6.76
N ALA A 158 0.99 -18.86 6.61
CA ALA A 158 2.36 -19.03 7.07
C ALA A 158 2.52 -18.75 8.58
N LEU A 159 2.07 -19.69 9.42
CA LEU A 159 2.15 -19.58 10.88
C LEU A 159 3.60 -19.41 11.40
N ASP A 160 4.57 -20.02 10.73
CA ASP A 160 5.99 -19.91 11.09
C ASP A 160 6.54 -18.49 10.91
N CYS A 161 5.89 -17.68 10.05
CA CYS A 161 6.30 -16.31 9.77
C CYS A 161 5.68 -15.27 10.72
N VAL A 162 4.78 -15.65 11.63
CA VAL A 162 4.02 -14.72 12.50
C VAL A 162 4.90 -13.73 13.25
N PRO A 163 6.03 -14.12 13.88
CA PRO A 163 6.90 -13.15 14.53
C PRO A 163 7.46 -12.10 13.56
N GLY A 164 7.81 -12.52 12.34
CA GLY A 164 8.27 -11.63 11.28
C GLY A 164 7.18 -10.67 10.79
N LEU A 165 5.95 -11.16 10.64
CA LEU A 165 4.78 -10.36 10.26
C LEU A 165 4.50 -9.25 11.28
N LEU A 166 4.53 -9.57 12.57
CA LEU A 166 4.30 -8.60 13.64
C LEU A 166 5.42 -7.54 13.71
N VAL A 167 6.68 -7.96 13.61
CA VAL A 167 7.82 -7.02 13.64
C VAL A 167 7.82 -6.10 12.41
N THR A 168 7.58 -6.65 11.22
CA THR A 168 7.52 -5.86 9.98
C THR A 168 6.35 -4.89 9.99
N SER A 169 5.15 -5.34 10.36
CA SER A 169 3.97 -4.50 10.37
C SER A 169 4.07 -3.39 11.43
N ALA A 170 4.54 -3.71 12.64
CA ALA A 170 4.75 -2.72 13.70
C ALA A 170 5.79 -1.66 13.30
N MET A 171 6.93 -2.08 12.74
CA MET A 171 7.97 -1.16 12.29
C MET A 171 7.50 -0.27 11.14
N ALA A 172 6.81 -0.85 10.15
CA ALA A 172 6.28 -0.09 9.02
C ALA A 172 5.23 0.93 9.46
N ALA A 173 4.31 0.55 10.36
CA ALA A 173 3.33 1.46 10.92
C ALA A 173 3.98 2.58 11.75
N TYR A 174 5.01 2.27 12.53
CA TYR A 174 5.76 3.25 13.32
C TYR A 174 6.42 4.31 12.43
N ILE A 175 7.15 3.88 11.40
CA ILE A 175 7.82 4.78 10.45
C ILE A 175 6.79 5.58 9.66
N SER A 176 5.70 4.94 9.25
CA SER A 176 4.61 5.63 8.57
C SER A 176 4.00 6.75 9.42
N ARG A 177 3.80 6.53 10.72
CA ARG A 177 3.28 7.56 11.64
C ARG A 177 4.22 8.74 11.82
N TRP A 178 5.53 8.54 11.67
CA TRP A 178 6.49 9.64 11.72
C TRP A 178 6.38 10.56 10.50
N LEU A 179 6.14 10.02 9.30
CA LEU A 179 6.05 10.80 8.07
C LEU A 179 4.62 11.31 7.79
N GLN A 180 3.61 10.52 8.12
CA GLN A 180 2.20 10.84 7.96
C GLN A 180 1.46 10.59 9.28
N PRO A 181 1.35 11.57 10.18
CA PRO A 181 0.81 11.34 11.52
C PRO A 181 -0.65 10.85 11.58
N LYS A 182 -1.44 11.19 10.55
CA LYS A 182 -2.85 10.78 10.49
C LYS A 182 -3.01 9.46 9.71
N PRO A 183 -3.74 8.47 10.25
CA PRO A 183 -4.08 7.25 9.51
C PRO A 183 -4.89 7.57 8.24
N ILE A 184 -4.61 6.84 7.17
CA ILE A 184 -5.13 7.14 5.82
C ILE A 184 -6.67 7.14 5.78
N TYR A 185 -7.31 6.19 6.47
CA TYR A 185 -8.77 6.07 6.47
C TYR A 185 -9.43 7.24 7.17
N HIS A 186 -8.96 7.64 8.35
CA HIS A 186 -9.46 8.83 9.05
C HIS A 186 -9.27 10.10 8.20
N ALA A 187 -8.10 10.24 7.58
CA ALA A 187 -7.80 11.40 6.76
C ALA A 187 -8.65 11.47 5.48
N LEU A 188 -8.98 10.34 4.85
CA LEU A 188 -9.90 10.28 3.71
C LEU A 188 -11.34 10.60 4.16
N THR A 189 -11.78 10.07 5.29
CA THR A 189 -13.10 10.38 5.87
C THR A 189 -13.27 11.88 6.11
N GLU A 190 -12.28 12.56 6.71
CA GLU A 190 -12.29 14.02 6.88
C GLU A 190 -12.42 14.79 5.55
N ILE A 191 -11.82 14.28 4.46
CA ILE A 191 -11.86 14.93 3.15
C ILE A 191 -13.25 14.77 2.50
N PHE A 192 -13.89 13.61 2.63
CA PHE A 192 -15.15 13.30 1.94
C PHE A 192 -16.40 13.69 2.72
N LEU A 193 -16.42 13.52 4.05
CA LEU A 193 -17.56 13.88 4.91
C LEU A 193 -17.50 15.33 5.40
N GLY A 194 -16.33 15.98 5.39
CA GLY A 194 -16.16 17.26 6.06
C GLY A 194 -16.09 17.10 7.58
N LYS A 195 -15.57 18.12 8.27
CA LYS A 195 -15.22 18.03 9.69
C LYS A 195 -16.43 17.96 10.63
N ASP A 196 -17.59 18.44 10.15
CA ASP A 196 -18.83 18.60 10.93
C ASP A 196 -19.71 17.34 10.92
N ASP A 197 -19.48 16.40 9.99
CA ASP A 197 -20.20 15.12 9.88
C ASP A 197 -19.36 13.93 10.42
N LEU A 198 -18.28 14.21 11.16
CA LEU A 198 -17.47 13.17 11.80
C LEU A 198 -18.27 12.55 12.96
N PRO A 199 -18.40 11.22 13.05
CA PRO A 199 -18.97 10.58 14.22
C PRO A 199 -18.15 10.98 15.45
N GLU A 200 -18.81 11.47 16.51
CA GLU A 200 -18.15 11.81 17.77
C GLU A 200 -17.28 10.64 18.22
N GLU A 201 -16.00 10.91 18.45
CA GLU A 201 -15.05 9.91 18.91
C GLU A 201 -15.55 9.40 20.27
N PRO A 202 -15.77 8.10 20.47
CA PRO A 202 -16.24 7.60 21.75
C PRO A 202 -15.20 7.98 22.81
N GLU A 203 -15.56 8.86 23.73
CA GLU A 203 -14.71 9.24 24.86
C GLU A 203 -14.26 7.97 25.56
N LEU A 204 -12.97 7.64 25.47
CA LEU A 204 -12.44 6.55 26.28
C LEU A 204 -12.61 6.95 27.74
N PRO A 205 -13.18 6.08 28.58
CA PRO A 205 -13.29 6.34 30.00
C PRO A 205 -11.89 6.69 30.52
N LYS A 206 -11.75 7.89 31.09
CA LYS A 206 -10.52 8.28 31.78
C LYS A 206 -10.28 7.27 32.88
N ALA A 207 -9.22 6.49 32.75
CA ALA A 207 -8.77 5.53 33.77
C ALA A 207 -8.28 6.26 35.03
#